data_AF-A0A961VCV5-F1
#
_entry.id   AF-A0A961VCV5-F1
#
_cell.length_a   1.000
_cell.length_b   1.000
_cell.length_c   1.000
_cell.angle_alpha   90.00
_cell.angle_beta   90.00
_cell.angle_gamma   90.00
#
_symmetry.space_group_name_H-M   'P 1'
#
loop_
_entity.id
_entity.type
_entity.pdbx_description
1 polymer ?
#
loop_
_entity_poly.entity_id
_entity_poly.type
_entity_poly.pdbx_seq_one_letter_code
_entity_poly.pdbx_strand_id
1 'polypeptide(L)' 'YVEFPRGIVQGEMPPLFVIGADGEPQIVNSRIYQNVLIVDRLFGAAELRLGSGDRQQTVRIVRTDGRRTS' A
#
# COMPACT_ATOMS: atom_id res chain seq x y z
N TYR A 1 1.05 -5.27 7.51
CA TYR A 1 0.13 -5.84 6.49
C TYR A 1 -1.01 -4.86 6.28
N VAL A 2 -1.73 -4.96 5.17
CA VAL A 2 -2.93 -4.19 4.88
C VAL A 2 -4.09 -5.18 4.72
N GLU A 3 -5.15 -4.99 5.47
CA GLU A 3 -6.35 -5.84 5.39
C GLU A 3 -7.43 -5.14 4.59
N PHE A 4 -7.98 -5.85 3.60
CA PHE A 4 -9.07 -5.40 2.76
C PHE A 4 -10.39 -6.05 3.19
N PRO A 5 -11.54 -5.49 2.78
CA PRO A 5 -12.83 -6.17 2.97
C PRO A 5 -12.82 -7.57 2.36
N ARG A 6 -13.48 -8.53 3.01
CA ARG A 6 -13.53 -9.95 2.57
C ARG A 6 -14.12 -10.17 1.17
N GLY A 7 -14.81 -9.19 0.61
CA GLY A 7 -15.38 -9.24 -0.74
C GLY A 7 -14.42 -8.85 -1.87
N ILE A 8 -13.17 -8.48 -1.56
CA ILE A 8 -12.19 -8.15 -2.59
C ILE A 8 -11.76 -9.41 -3.37
N VAL A 9 -11.76 -9.33 -4.69
CA VAL A 9 -11.25 -10.41 -5.54
C VAL A 9 -9.72 -10.30 -5.59
N GLN A 10 -9.00 -11.42 -5.43
CA GLN A 10 -7.53 -11.42 -5.42
C GLN A 10 -6.90 -10.78 -6.67
N GLY A 11 -7.51 -10.97 -7.84
CA GLY A 11 -7.06 -10.35 -9.10
C GLY A 11 -7.33 -8.85 -9.21
N GLU A 12 -8.11 -8.28 -8.30
CA GLU A 12 -8.40 -6.85 -8.21
C GLU A 12 -7.55 -6.15 -7.14
N MET A 13 -6.64 -6.87 -6.48
CA MET A 13 -5.80 -6.26 -5.46
C MET A 13 -4.89 -5.19 -6.07
N PRO A 14 -4.96 -3.94 -5.56
CA PRO A 14 -4.15 -2.85 -6.09
C PRO A 14 -2.66 -3.08 -5.83
N PRO A 15 -1.78 -2.70 -6.77
CA PRO A 15 -0.35 -2.64 -6.50
C PRO A 15 -0.06 -1.65 -5.37
N LEU A 16 0.88 -2.03 -4.50
CA LEU A 16 1.41 -1.20 -3.42
C LEU A 16 2.82 -0.72 -3.77
N PHE A 17 3.04 0.58 -3.63
CA PHE A 17 4.32 1.23 -3.78
C PHE A 17 4.75 1.82 -2.43
N VAL A 18 5.97 1.55 -2.00
CA VAL A 18 6.54 2.22 -0.82
C VAL A 18 7.18 3.52 -1.27
N ILE A 19 6.97 4.60 -0.52
CA ILE A 19 7.65 5.87 -0.79
C ILE A 19 9.05 5.79 -0.18
N GLY A 20 10.07 5.89 -1.04
CA GLY A 20 11.47 5.91 -0.66
C GLY A 20 11.88 7.18 0.08
N ALA A 21 13.12 7.22 0.57
CA ALA A 21 13.67 8.41 1.22
C ALA A 21 13.83 9.60 0.25
N ASP A 22 13.94 9.31 -1.04
CA ASP A 22 13.94 10.25 -2.16
C ASP A 22 12.53 10.80 -2.51
N GLY A 23 11.48 10.23 -1.90
CA GLY A 23 10.10 10.57 -2.21
C GLY A 23 9.52 9.81 -3.40
N GLU A 24 10.30 8.93 -4.03
CA GLU A 24 9.87 8.19 -5.22
C GLU A 24 9.13 6.90 -4.84
N PRO A 25 8.08 6.52 -5.59
CA PRO A 25 7.36 5.27 -5.38
C PRO A 25 8.18 4.06 -5.86
N GLN A 26 8.41 3.12 -4.95
CA GLN A 26 9.22 1.91 -5.19
C GLN A 26 8.33 0.67 -5.11
N ILE A 27 8.41 -0.20 -6.13
CA ILE A 27 7.79 -1.52 -6.06
C ILE A 27 8.52 -2.34 -5.01
N VAL A 28 7.74 -2.92 -4.09
CA VAL A 28 8.24 -3.82 -3.06
C VAL A 28 7.68 -5.20 -3.28
N ASN A 29 8.44 -6.21 -2.84
CA ASN A 29 7.89 -7.55 -2.80
C ASN A 29 6.74 -7.60 -1.78
N SER A 30 5.62 -8.15 -2.21
CA SER A 30 4.43 -8.29 -1.40
C SER A 30 3.77 -9.61 -1.73
N ARG A 31 3.11 -10.19 -0.72
CA ARG A 31 2.40 -11.46 -0.85
C ARG A 31 0.95 -11.28 -0.43
N ILE A 32 0.06 -11.92 -1.15
CA ILE A 32 -1.37 -11.91 -0.86
C ILE A 32 -1.73 -13.20 -0.12
N TYR A 33 -2.44 -13.06 0.99
CA TYR A 33 -3.03 -14.18 1.71
C TYR A 33 -4.49 -13.84 2.03
N GLN A 34 -5.43 -14.51 1.37
CA GLN A 34 -6.86 -14.19 1.45
C GLN A 34 -7.12 -12.71 1.09
N ASN A 35 -7.70 -11.92 2.01
CA ASN A 35 -7.95 -10.49 1.89
C ASN A 35 -6.83 -9.62 2.47
N VAL A 36 -5.65 -10.20 2.74
CA VAL A 36 -4.53 -9.52 3.38
C VAL A 36 -3.36 -9.36 2.43
N LEU A 37 -2.90 -8.12 2.25
CA LEU A 37 -1.65 -7.79 1.57
C LEU A 37 -0.52 -7.69 2.60
N ILE A 38 0.43 -8.60 2.51
CA ILE A 38 1.57 -8.66 3.40
C ILE A 38 2.77 -8.04 2.67
N VAL A 39 3.39 -7.05 3.31
CA VAL A 39 4.49 -6.27 2.76
C VAL A 39 5.75 -6.69 3.50
N ASP A 40 6.78 -7.08 2.76
CA ASP A 40 8.01 -7.64 3.34
C ASP A 40 8.98 -6.57 3.88
N ARG A 41 8.63 -5.28 3.77
CA ARG A 41 9.43 -4.14 4.20
C ARG A 41 8.60 -3.15 5.03
N LEU A 42 9.18 -2.65 6.12
CA LEU A 42 8.63 -1.53 6.88
C LEU A 42 8.72 -0.22 6.08
N PHE A 43 7.69 0.61 6.15
CA PHE A 43 7.64 1.90 5.44
C PHE A 43 7.08 3.00 6.32
N GLY A 44 7.53 4.24 6.09
CA GLY A 44 6.94 5.44 6.69
C GLY A 44 5.71 5.92 5.91
N ALA A 45 5.74 5.77 4.58
CA ALA A 45 4.61 6.03 3.70
C ALA A 45 4.57 5.02 2.54
N ALA A 46 3.36 4.73 2.07
CA ALA A 46 3.12 3.89 0.90
C ALA A 46 1.88 4.38 0.13
N GLU A 47 1.76 3.99 -1.12
CA GLU A 47 0.65 4.29 -2.02
C GLU A 47 0.03 3.00 -2.54
N LEU A 48 -1.29 2.87 -2.39
CA LEU A 48 -2.09 1.91 -3.12
C LEU A 48 -2.69 2.60 -4.33
N ARG A 49 -2.48 2.03 -5.53
CA ARG A 49 -3.03 2.57 -6.78
C ARG A 49 -4.15 1.67 -7.27
N LEU A 50 -5.37 2.21 -7.32
CA LEU A 50 -6.60 1.51 -7.68
C LEU A 50 -7.01 1.90 -9.11
N GLY A 51 -7.30 0.92 -9.96
CA GLY A 51 -7.67 1.15 -11.36
C GLY A 51 -6.48 1.46 -12.27
N SER A 52 -6.77 1.93 -13.49
CA SER A 52 -5.78 2.18 -14.54
C SER A 52 -6.15 3.41 -15.37
N GLY A 53 -5.15 4.00 -16.03
CA GLY A 53 -5.30 5.18 -16.89
C GLY A 53 -5.84 6.40 -16.14
N ASP A 54 -6.74 7.15 -16.77
CA ASP A 54 -7.29 8.42 -16.27
C ASP A 54 -8.18 8.27 -15.02
N ARG A 55 -8.54 7.04 -14.65
CA ARG A 55 -9.37 6.74 -13.46
C ARG A 55 -8.56 6.16 -12.31
N GLN A 56 -7.22 6.20 -12.39
CA GLN A 56 -6.38 5.70 -11.32
C GLN A 56 -6.57 6.54 -10.04
N GLN A 57 -7.03 5.90 -8.97
CA GLN A 57 -7.12 6.51 -7.65
C GLN A 57 -5.91 6.11 -6.81
N THR A 58 -5.30 7.08 -6.13
CA THR A 58 -4.13 6.81 -5.27
C THR A 58 -4.52 7.01 -3.82
N VAL A 59 -4.39 5.97 -3.00
CA VAL A 59 -4.59 5.99 -1.56
C VAL A 59 -3.23 6.00 -0.88
N ARG A 60 -2.92 7.08 -0.16
CA ARG A 60 -1.66 7.23 0.56
C ARG A 60 -1.81 6.75 2.01
N ILE A 61 -1.02 5.76 2.38
CA ILE A 61 -0.92 5.21 3.73
C ILE A 61 0.31 5.84 4.39
N VAL A 62 0.13 6.48 5.54
CA VAL A 62 1.23 7.07 6.32
C VAL A 62 1.22 6.45 7.70
N ARG A 63 2.38 6.03 8.17
CA ARG A 63 2.53 5.52 9.53
C ARG A 63 2.45 6.67 10.54
N THR A 64 1.49 6.62 11.46
CA THR A 64 1.27 7.67 12.46
C THR A 64 2.21 7.59 13.66
N ASP A 65 2.78 6.41 13.96
CA ASP A 65 3.57 6.16 15.17
C ASP A 65 4.97 6.81 15.17
N GLY A 66 5.39 7.41 14.05
CA GLY A 66 6.63 8.20 13.97
C GLY A 66 6.50 9.60 14.56
N ARG A 67 5.27 10.07 14.79
CA ARG A 67 4.98 11.34 15.47
C ARG A 67 4.54 11.00 16.89
N ARG A 68 5.48 10.89 17.84
CA ARG A 68 5.13 11.17 19.24
C ARG A 68 4.66 12.63 19.25
N THR A 69 3.36 12.83 19.30
CA THR A 69 2.79 14.12 19.70
C THR A 69 3.26 14.38 21.12
N SER A 70 4.26 15.26 21.25
CA SER A 70 4.50 16.00 22.48
C SER A 70 3.49 17.13 22.60
#